data_AF-A0A1I2C5A0-F1
#
_entry.id   AF-A0A1I2C5A0-F1
#
_cell.length_a   1.000
_cell.length_b   1.000
_cell.length_c   1.000
_cell.angle_alpha   90.00
_cell.angle_beta   90.00
_cell.angle_gamma   90.00
#
_symmetry.space_group_name_H-M   'P 1'
#
loop_
_entity.id
_entity.type
_entity.pdbx_description
1 polymer ?
#
loop_
_entity_poly.entity_id
_entity_poly.type
_entity_poly.pdbx_seq_one_letter_code
_entity_poly.pdbx_strand_id
1 'polypeptide(L)'
;MRPGKRVALDRSRPLAQAIERVEQIKASIRAKVEHPFRVIKQQFDHAKVRYRGLAKNTARLQVMFALGNVWMARRQLLALQA
;
A
#
# COMPACT_ATOMS: atom_id res chain seq x y z
N MET A 1 10.46 -9.03 -9.52
CA MET A 1 11.07 -9.23 -10.85
C MET A 1 10.59 -8.16 -11.82
N ARG A 2 11.44 -7.67 -12.73
CA ARG A 2 11.03 -6.68 -13.74
C ARG A 2 10.07 -7.30 -14.77
N PRO A 3 9.09 -6.57 -15.33
CA PRO A 3 8.12 -7.11 -16.29
C PRO A 3 8.78 -7.83 -17.47
N GLY A 4 9.82 -7.25 -18.08
CA GLY A 4 10.53 -7.88 -19.21
C GLY A 4 11.15 -9.23 -18.89
N LYS A 5 11.63 -9.43 -17.65
CA LYS A 5 12.14 -10.74 -17.23
C LYS A 5 11.00 -11.74 -17.03
N ARG A 6 9.78 -11.30 -16.66
CA ARG A 6 8.61 -12.19 -16.43
C ARG A 6 8.07 -12.72 -17.74
N VAL A 7 8.07 -11.91 -18.79
CA VAL A 7 7.65 -12.32 -20.14
C VAL A 7 8.58 -13.39 -20.72
N ALA A 8 9.87 -13.34 -20.38
CA ALA A 8 10.86 -14.32 -20.85
C ALA A 8 10.81 -15.68 -20.12
N LEU A 9 9.93 -15.86 -19.13
CA LEU A 9 9.78 -17.14 -18.44
C LEU A 9 9.03 -18.15 -19.31
N ASP A 10 9.58 -19.35 -19.43
CA ASP A 10 8.92 -20.48 -20.06
C ASP A 10 7.79 -21.03 -19.16
N ARG A 11 6.56 -20.58 -19.40
CA ARG A 11 5.36 -20.93 -18.62
C ARG A 11 5.01 -22.42 -18.65
N SER A 12 5.58 -23.20 -19.56
CA SER A 12 5.36 -24.65 -19.60
C SER A 12 6.03 -25.36 -18.42
N ARG A 13 7.07 -24.75 -17.82
CA ARG A 13 7.82 -25.34 -16.71
C ARG A 13 7.14 -25.07 -15.37
N PRO A 14 7.05 -26.07 -14.47
CA PRO A 14 6.42 -25.91 -13.16
C PRO A 14 7.12 -24.86 -12.29
N LEU A 15 8.46 -24.76 -12.39
CA LEU A 15 9.23 -23.75 -11.67
C LEU A 15 8.87 -22.32 -12.10
N ALA A 16 8.68 -22.09 -13.40
CA ALA A 16 8.33 -20.77 -13.94
C ALA A 16 6.94 -20.32 -13.46
N GLN A 17 5.98 -21.24 -13.42
CA GLN A 17 4.64 -20.98 -12.90
C GLN A 17 4.66 -20.61 -11.40
N ALA A 18 5.48 -21.32 -10.61
CA ALA A 18 5.67 -21.00 -9.20
C ALA A 18 6.26 -19.59 -9.00
N ILE A 19 7.27 -19.21 -9.80
CA ILE A 19 7.86 -17.88 -9.78
C ILE A 19 6.84 -16.81 -10.16
N GLU A 20 6.04 -17.04 -11.21
CA GLU A 20 5.00 -16.10 -11.65
C GLU A 20 3.97 -15.84 -10.54
N ARG A 21 3.53 -16.91 -9.85
CA ARG A 21 2.58 -16.85 -8.73
C ARG A 21 3.14 -16.07 -7.54
N VAL A 22 4.39 -16.31 -7.15
CA VAL A 22 5.06 -15.53 -6.08
C VAL A 22 5.12 -14.05 -6.42
N GLU A 23 5.49 -13.72 -7.66
CA GLU A 23 5.58 -12.34 -8.10
C GLU A 23 4.19 -11.67 -8.23
N GLN A 24 3.13 -12.44 -8.53
CA GLN A 24 1.75 -11.95 -8.51
C GLN A 24 1.29 -11.63 -7.09
N ILE A 25 1.59 -12.51 -6.13
CA ILE A 25 1.30 -12.28 -4.71
C ILE A 25 2.01 -11.02 -4.22
N LYS A 26 3.29 -10.87 -4.56
CA LYS A 26 4.08 -9.67 -4.22
C LYS A 26 3.46 -8.39 -4.78
N ALA A 27 3.00 -8.42 -6.03
CA ALA A 27 2.33 -7.28 -6.66
C ALA A 27 0.98 -6.97 -6.01
N SER A 28 0.20 -7.99 -5.65
CA SER A 28 -1.09 -7.83 -4.95
C SER A 28 -0.91 -7.20 -3.57
N ILE A 29 0.08 -7.66 -2.79
CA ILE A 29 0.44 -7.06 -1.49
C ILE A 29 0.85 -5.60 -1.69
N ARG A 30 1.69 -5.30 -2.68
CA ARG A 30 2.12 -3.93 -3.00
C ARG A 30 0.93 -3.02 -3.29
N ALA A 31 0.01 -3.45 -4.14
CA ALA A 31 -1.18 -2.67 -4.48
C ALA A 31 -2.05 -2.37 -3.24
N LYS A 32 -2.18 -3.33 -2.32
CA LYS A 32 -2.91 -3.14 -1.06
C LYS A 32 -2.25 -2.09 -0.16
N VAL A 33 -0.92 -2.11 -0.02
CA VAL A 33 -0.21 -1.15 0.85
C VAL A 33 -0.08 0.23 0.22
N GLU A 34 0.04 0.32 -1.11
CA GLU A 34 0.12 1.60 -1.83
C GLU A 34 -1.12 2.47 -1.61
N HIS A 35 -2.29 1.86 -1.40
CA HIS A 35 -3.54 2.59 -1.18
C HIS A 35 -3.52 3.44 0.13
N PRO A 36 -3.26 2.87 1.33
CA PRO A 36 -3.05 3.67 2.55
C PRO A 36 -1.97 4.74 2.40
N PHE A 37 -0.84 4.45 1.74
CA PHE A 37 0.22 5.44 1.52
C PHE A 37 -0.25 6.59 0.65
N ARG A 38 -1.05 6.33 -0.39
CA ARG A 38 -1.68 7.37 -1.20
C ARG A 38 -2.60 8.23 -0.35
N VAL A 39 -3.44 7.62 0.48
CA VAL A 39 -4.36 8.34 1.38
C VAL A 39 -3.58 9.31 2.28
N ILE A 40 -2.53 8.82 2.94
CA ILE A 40 -1.73 9.64 3.85
C ILE A 40 -0.99 10.76 3.11
N LYS A 41 -0.43 10.48 1.94
CA LYS A 41 0.33 11.49 1.18
C LYS A 41 -0.57 12.53 0.51
N GLN A 42 -1.74 12.15 0.00
CA GLN A 42 -2.62 13.04 -0.77
C GLN A 42 -3.72 13.67 0.09
N GLN A 43 -4.48 12.89 0.87
CA GLN A 43 -5.59 13.43 1.66
C GLN A 43 -5.13 14.13 2.95
N PHE A 44 -4.07 13.62 3.59
CA PHE A 44 -3.53 14.19 4.84
C PHE A 44 -2.30 15.09 4.62
N ASP A 45 -1.93 15.36 3.37
CA ASP A 45 -0.79 16.21 2.96
C ASP A 45 0.51 15.89 3.74
N HIS A 46 0.89 14.61 3.75
CA HIS A 46 2.14 14.15 4.34
C HIS A 46 3.20 13.81 3.28
N ALA A 47 3.30 14.63 2.23
CA ALA A 47 4.31 14.45 1.20
C ALA A 47 5.75 14.69 1.70
N LYS A 48 5.91 15.56 2.72
CA LYS A 48 7.22 15.89 3.33
C LYS A 48 7.15 15.80 4.86
N VAL A 49 8.24 15.32 5.46
CA VAL A 49 8.45 15.39 6.91
C VAL A 49 8.79 16.82 7.33
N ARG A 50 8.45 17.20 8.56
CA ARG A 50 8.76 18.54 9.09
C ARG A 50 10.09 18.52 9.83
N TYR A 51 10.82 19.63 9.82
CA TYR A 51 12.02 19.84 10.64
C TYR A 51 11.65 20.05 12.12
N ARG A 52 11.15 18.99 12.77
CA ARG A 52 10.74 18.97 14.19
C ARG A 52 11.28 17.76 14.97
N GLY A 53 12.18 16.97 14.36
CA GLY A 53 12.77 15.77 14.94
C GLY A 53 12.03 14.48 14.60
N LEU A 54 12.72 13.33 14.70
CA LEU A 54 12.19 12.02 14.32
C LEU A 54 10.99 11.61 15.16
N ALA A 55 11.07 11.73 16.50
CA ALA A 55 9.99 11.34 17.41
C ALA A 55 8.65 12.01 17.07
N LYS A 56 8.66 13.34 16.83
CA LYS A 56 7.45 14.10 16.47
C LYS A 56 6.89 13.71 15.10
N ASN A 57 7.76 13.41 14.13
CA ASN A 57 7.31 12.93 12.82
C ASN A 57 6.72 11.51 12.91
N THR A 58 7.31 10.61 13.68
CA THR A 58 6.79 9.25 13.90
C THR A 58 5.44 9.27 14.58
N ALA A 59 5.27 10.07 15.65
CA ALA A 59 3.98 10.23 16.32
C ALA A 59 2.91 10.76 15.34
N ARG A 60 3.25 11.78 14.54
CA ARG A 60 2.34 12.29 13.49
C ARG A 60 1.95 11.20 12.51
N LEU A 61 2.92 10.41 12.02
CA LEU A 61 2.69 9.32 11.07
C LEU A 61 1.74 8.27 11.64
N GLN A 62 1.94 7.84 12.88
CA GLN A 62 1.07 6.86 13.56
C GLN A 62 -0.38 7.37 13.64
N VAL A 63 -0.57 8.63 14.03
CA VAL A 63 -1.92 9.25 14.08
C VAL A 63 -2.55 9.30 12.69
N MET A 64 -1.81 9.67 11.65
CA MET A 64 -2.33 9.70 10.28
C MET A 64 -2.69 8.31 9.76
N PHE A 65 -1.96 7.25 10.14
CA PHE A 65 -2.36 5.88 9.81
C PHE A 65 -3.65 5.46 10.52
N ALA A 66 -3.81 5.83 11.80
CA ALA A 66 -5.05 5.57 12.54
C ALA A 66 -6.25 6.26 11.89
N LEU A 67 -6.12 7.56 11.55
CA LEU A 67 -7.15 8.31 10.82
C LEU A 67 -7.36 7.79 9.40
N GLY A 68 -6.31 7.33 8.73
CA GLY A 68 -6.37 6.71 7.41
C GLY A 68 -7.23 5.45 7.41
N ASN A 69 -7.17 4.64 8.47
CA ASN A 69 -8.03 3.46 8.62
C ASN A 69 -9.52 3.85 8.71
N VAL A 70 -9.84 4.89 9.50
CA VAL A 70 -11.21 5.42 9.60
C VAL A 70 -11.67 5.96 8.24
N TRP A 71 -10.81 6.70 7.54
CA TRP A 71 -11.11 7.25 6.21
C TRP A 71 -11.39 6.17 5.16
N MET A 72 -10.68 5.03 5.22
CA MET A 72 -10.94 3.88 4.34
C MET A 72 -12.28 3.22 4.65
N ALA A 73 -12.67 3.16 5.93
CA ALA A 73 -13.96 2.61 6.36
C ALA A 73 -15.15 3.56 6.16
N ARG A 74 -14.94 4.81 5.71
CA ARG A 74 -15.98 5.86 5.65
C ARG A 74 -17.28 5.44 4.97
N ARG A 75 -17.22 4.63 3.91
CA ARG A 75 -18.44 4.17 3.21
C ARG A 75 -19.31 3.28 4.09
N GLN A 76 -18.68 2.40 4.87
CA GLN A 76 -19.38 1.53 5.83
C GLN A 76 -19.89 2.34 7.02
N LEU A 77 -19.07 3.25 7.54
CA LEU A 77 -19.45 4.11 8.67
C LEU A 77 -20.62 5.03 8.34
N LEU A 78 -20.63 5.66 7.15
CA LEU A 78 -21.74 6.51 6.71
C LEU A 78 -23.01 5.71 6.39
N ALA A 79 -22.87 4.48 5.90
CA ALA A 79 -24.01 3.60 5.65
C ALA A 79 -24.68 3.10 6.94
N LEU A 80 -23.95 3.04 8.06
CA LEU A 80 -24.50 2.69 9.38
C LEU A 80 -25.26 3.84 10.05
N GLN A 81 -25.09 5.08 9.54
CA GLN A 81 -25.77 6.27 10.06
C GLN A 81 -27.06 6.60 9.30
N ALA A 82 -27.36 5.87 8.22
CA ALA A 82 -28.59 5.97 7.44
C ALA A 82 -29.61 4.93 7.90
#